data_AF-R7HKL9-F1
#
_entry.id   AF-R7HKL9-F1
#
_cell.length_a   1.000
_cell.length_b   1.000
_cell.length_c   1.000
_cell.angle_alpha   90.00
_cell.angle_beta   90.00
_cell.angle_gamma   90.00
#
_symmetry.space_group_name_H-M   'P 1'
#
loop_
_entity.id
_entity.type
_entity.pdbx_description
1 polymer ?
#
loop_
_entity_poly.entity_id
_entity_poly.type
_entity_poly.pdbx_seq_one_letter_code
_entity_poly.pdbx_strand_id
1 'polypeptide(L)'
;MKDIKIKRICAYVIDIFIVLILVTLLSQINVLNPYKKKYDKAYEKYTEFYEENFSENTTIDYDTLKSPEYLDIMHDLSYYSISYSIIEIVVTILYFTLFPLLFDGQTIGKKICKIKISSDKGKLTFGSLLIRVLFYPIFTNIILYTTLSNILTLLCVILFKGKIYFYSNLIISIIATIYSYIDILFMINKDVSIHEKLSHTKVELIKGV
;
A
#
# COMPACT_ATOMS: atom_id res chain seq x y z
N MET A 1 -26.14 1.08 -10.51
CA MET A 1 -25.38 0.84 -9.26
C MET A 1 -24.47 -0.39 -9.37
N LYS A 2 -24.94 -1.59 -9.78
CA LYS A 2 -24.05 -2.76 -9.94
C LYS A 2 -22.86 -2.52 -10.89
N ASP A 3 -23.11 -1.81 -12.00
CA ASP A 3 -22.08 -1.44 -13.00
C ASP A 3 -20.98 -0.51 -12.42
N ILE A 4 -21.33 0.47 -11.57
CA ILE A 4 -20.32 1.39 -11.03
C ILE A 4 -19.36 0.70 -10.04
N LYS A 5 -19.84 -0.28 -9.26
CA LYS A 5 -18.99 -1.07 -8.35
C LYS A 5 -17.94 -1.87 -9.11
N ILE A 6 -18.36 -2.55 -10.19
CA ILE A 6 -17.45 -3.33 -11.04
C ILE A 6 -16.43 -2.40 -11.72
N LYS A 7 -16.88 -1.26 -12.25
CA LYS A 7 -15.99 -0.24 -12.83
C LYS A 7 -14.98 0.30 -11.82
N ARG A 8 -15.36 0.48 -10.55
CA ARG A 8 -14.44 0.90 -9.47
C ARG A 8 -13.34 -0.13 -9.24
N ILE A 9 -13.70 -1.41 -9.14
CA ILE A 9 -12.75 -2.52 -8.94
C ILE A 9 -11.83 -2.64 -10.16
N CYS A 10 -12.39 -2.64 -11.37
CA CYS A 10 -11.62 -2.73 -12.61
C CYS A 10 -10.62 -1.57 -12.76
N ALA A 11 -11.07 -0.33 -12.53
CA ALA A 11 -10.19 0.84 -12.56
C ALA A 11 -9.05 0.72 -11.56
N TYR A 12 -9.35 0.28 -10.35
CA TYR A 12 -8.38 0.11 -9.29
C TYR A 12 -7.32 -0.97 -9.61
N VAL A 13 -7.74 -2.10 -10.18
CA VAL A 13 -6.81 -3.16 -10.61
C VAL A 13 -5.84 -2.61 -11.66
N ILE A 14 -6.35 -1.89 -12.67
CA ILE A 14 -5.51 -1.25 -13.70
C ILE A 14 -4.55 -0.24 -13.07
N ASP A 15 -5.05 0.62 -12.19
CA ASP A 15 -4.27 1.65 -11.52
C ASP A 15 -3.13 1.06 -10.67
N ILE A 16 -3.39 -0.02 -9.93
CA ILE A 16 -2.36 -0.72 -9.15
C ILE A 16 -1.27 -1.28 -10.05
N PHE A 17 -1.62 -1.92 -11.17
CA PHE A 17 -0.60 -2.43 -12.10
C PHE A 17 0.31 -1.31 -12.62
N ILE A 18 -0.25 -0.14 -12.92
CA ILE A 18 0.52 1.04 -13.36
C ILE A 18 1.46 1.50 -12.26
N VAL A 19 0.97 1.65 -11.02
CA VAL A 19 1.79 2.04 -9.87
C VAL A 19 2.90 1.02 -9.62
N LEU A 20 2.61 -0.28 -9.63
CA LEU A 20 3.60 -1.34 -9.43
C LEU A 20 4.71 -1.31 -10.49
N ILE A 21 4.36 -1.11 -11.76
CA ILE A 21 5.34 -0.97 -12.85
C ILE A 21 6.24 0.24 -12.59
N LEU A 22 5.65 1.40 -12.26
CA LEU A 22 6.42 2.62 -11.99
C LEU A 22 7.37 2.44 -10.80
N VAL A 23 6.88 1.88 -9.69
CA VAL A 23 7.68 1.63 -8.49
C VAL A 23 8.82 0.66 -8.79
N THR A 24 8.55 -0.42 -9.52
CA THR A 24 9.56 -1.41 -9.91
C THR A 24 10.65 -0.78 -10.76
N LEU A 25 10.28 -0.04 -11.81
CA LEU A 25 11.23 0.62 -12.70
C LEU A 25 12.09 1.63 -11.96
N LEU A 26 11.49 2.49 -11.13
CA LEU A 26 12.22 3.49 -10.34
C LEU A 26 13.15 2.83 -9.31
N SER A 27 12.73 1.72 -8.71
CA SER A 27 13.51 1.00 -7.70
C SER A 27 14.72 0.24 -8.27
N GLN A 28 14.79 0.05 -9.59
CA GLN A 28 16.00 -0.47 -10.25
C GLN A 28 17.08 0.60 -10.44
N ILE A 29 16.74 1.89 -10.30
CA ILE A 29 17.71 2.98 -10.44
C ILE A 29 18.54 3.04 -9.16
N ASN A 30 19.84 2.69 -9.26
CA ASN A 30 20.76 2.61 -8.12
C ASN A 30 20.79 3.89 -7.25
N VAL A 31 20.64 5.07 -7.86
CA VAL A 31 20.62 6.35 -7.12
C VAL A 31 19.37 6.47 -6.24
N LEU A 32 18.23 5.95 -6.71
CA LEU A 32 16.98 5.97 -5.95
C LEU A 32 16.92 4.82 -4.92
N ASN A 33 17.57 3.70 -5.20
CA ASN A 33 17.63 2.54 -4.33
C ASN A 33 19.08 2.12 -3.98
N PRO A 34 19.81 2.93 -3.20
CA PRO A 34 21.20 2.65 -2.83
C PRO A 34 21.37 1.41 -1.93
N TYR A 35 20.29 0.97 -1.26
CA TYR A 35 20.34 -0.16 -0.32
C TYR A 35 20.12 -1.53 -0.98
N LYS A 36 19.85 -1.59 -2.30
CA LYS A 36 19.53 -2.84 -3.00
C LYS A 36 20.50 -3.99 -2.71
N LYS A 37 21.81 -3.75 -2.81
CA LYS A 37 22.83 -4.79 -2.52
C LYS A 37 22.82 -5.27 -1.06
N LYS A 38 22.47 -4.39 -0.11
CA LYS A 38 22.35 -4.79 1.31
C LYS A 38 21.06 -5.56 1.55
N TYR A 39 19.99 -5.18 0.86
CA TYR A 39 18.73 -5.93 0.86
C TYR A 39 18.94 -7.35 0.34
N ASP A 40 19.62 -7.50 -0.81
CA ASP A 40 19.90 -8.83 -1.40
C ASP A 40 20.64 -9.74 -0.40
N LYS A 41 21.65 -9.21 0.30
CA LYS A 41 22.37 -9.96 1.35
C LYS A 41 21.52 -10.28 2.58
N ALA A 42 20.65 -9.37 3.00
CA ALA A 42 19.74 -9.64 4.12
C ALA A 42 18.70 -10.70 3.74
N TYR A 43 18.31 -10.73 2.46
CA TYR A 43 17.41 -11.74 1.91
C TYR A 43 18.07 -13.12 1.82
N GLU A 44 19.34 -13.21 1.42
CA GLU A 44 20.12 -14.46 1.48
C GLU A 44 20.14 -15.03 2.90
N LYS A 45 20.47 -14.21 3.91
CA LYS A 45 20.45 -14.63 5.33
C LYS A 45 19.08 -15.10 5.79
N TYR A 46 18.02 -14.42 5.33
CA TYR A 46 16.65 -14.83 5.64
C TYR A 46 16.33 -16.20 5.06
N THR A 47 16.70 -16.44 3.80
CA THR A 47 16.50 -17.74 3.15
C THR A 47 17.28 -18.84 3.86
N GLU A 48 18.55 -18.63 4.19
CA GLU A 48 19.37 -19.58 4.95
C GLU A 48 18.72 -19.91 6.30
N PHE A 49 18.37 -18.87 7.08
CA PHE A 49 17.68 -19.05 8.36
C PHE A 49 16.37 -19.82 8.20
N TYR A 50 15.61 -19.54 7.14
CA TYR A 50 14.33 -20.20 6.90
C TYR A 50 14.49 -21.69 6.59
N GLU A 51 15.45 -22.05 5.75
CA GLU A 51 15.73 -23.44 5.38
C GLU A 51 16.22 -24.27 6.57
N GLU A 52 17.09 -23.69 7.40
CA GLU A 52 17.63 -24.35 8.61
C GLU A 52 16.56 -24.60 9.68
N ASN A 53 15.57 -23.70 9.81
CA ASN A 53 14.65 -23.70 10.94
C ASN A 53 13.20 -24.12 10.61
N PHE A 54 12.78 -24.05 9.34
CA PHE A 54 11.37 -24.24 8.94
C PHE A 54 11.16 -25.18 7.74
N SER A 55 12.17 -25.95 7.31
CA SER A 55 12.02 -26.93 6.21
C SER A 55 11.06 -28.08 6.58
N GLU A 56 10.50 -28.77 5.58
CA GLU A 56 9.31 -29.65 5.65
C GLU A 56 9.29 -30.73 6.76
N ASN A 57 10.45 -31.08 7.33
CA ASN A 57 10.58 -32.11 8.37
C ASN A 57 10.80 -31.56 9.79
N THR A 58 10.70 -30.24 9.97
CA THR A 58 10.94 -29.56 11.26
C THR A 58 9.61 -29.21 11.90
N THR A 59 9.38 -29.63 13.15
CA THR A 59 8.26 -29.08 13.94
C THR A 59 8.51 -27.58 14.13
N ILE A 60 7.58 -26.74 13.68
CA ILE A 60 7.69 -25.28 13.81
C ILE A 60 7.85 -24.92 15.30
N ASP A 61 9.05 -24.53 15.69
CA ASP A 61 9.30 -23.94 16.99
C ASP A 61 8.92 -22.46 16.95
N TYR A 62 7.81 -22.13 17.62
CA TYR A 62 7.32 -20.77 17.72
C TYR A 62 8.28 -19.83 18.47
N ASP A 63 9.20 -20.35 19.27
CA ASP A 63 10.19 -19.52 19.95
C ASP A 63 11.31 -19.07 19.00
N THR A 64 11.56 -19.80 17.91
CA THR A 64 12.45 -19.36 16.82
C THR A 64 11.97 -18.07 16.17
N LEU A 65 10.66 -17.88 16.00
CA LEU A 65 10.05 -16.65 15.48
C LEU A 65 10.15 -15.46 16.45
N LYS A 66 10.56 -15.70 17.70
CA LYS A 66 10.81 -14.66 18.71
C LYS A 66 12.30 -14.49 19.01
N SER A 67 13.16 -15.27 18.35
CA SER A 67 14.60 -15.23 18.55
C SER A 67 15.14 -13.85 18.14
N PRO A 68 16.15 -13.30 18.84
CA PRO A 68 16.77 -12.04 18.46
C PRO A 68 17.28 -12.04 17.03
N GLU A 69 17.86 -13.15 16.60
CA GLU A 69 18.38 -13.34 15.24
C GLU A 69 17.29 -13.19 14.18
N TYR A 70 16.17 -13.90 14.31
CA TYR A 70 15.05 -13.76 13.38
C TYR A 70 14.52 -12.33 13.34
N LEU A 71 14.35 -11.71 14.51
CA LEU A 71 13.81 -10.34 14.62
C LEU A 71 14.76 -9.30 14.00
N ASP A 72 16.06 -9.50 14.11
CA ASP A 72 17.08 -8.64 13.50
C ASP A 72 17.13 -8.84 11.98
N ILE A 73 17.04 -10.08 11.48
CA ILE A 73 16.93 -10.37 10.03
C ILE A 73 15.69 -9.69 9.43
N MET A 74 14.53 -9.82 10.09
CA MET A 74 13.28 -9.17 9.66
C MET A 74 13.40 -7.64 9.64
N HIS A 75 14.06 -7.07 10.65
CA HIS A 75 14.33 -5.64 10.71
C HIS A 75 15.26 -5.21 9.58
N ASP A 76 16.37 -5.91 9.34
CA ASP A 76 17.35 -5.60 8.29
C ASP A 76 16.70 -5.64 6.89
N LEU A 77 15.86 -6.64 6.61
CA LEU A 77 15.08 -6.70 5.36
C LEU A 77 14.23 -5.44 5.16
N SER A 78 13.56 -5.01 6.22
CA SER A 78 12.68 -3.84 6.17
C SER A 78 13.47 -2.53 6.11
N TYR A 79 14.60 -2.46 6.81
CA TYR A 79 15.48 -1.31 6.82
C TYR A 79 16.17 -1.10 5.47
N TYR A 80 16.70 -2.16 4.86
CA TYR A 80 17.33 -2.07 3.55
C TYR A 80 16.33 -1.93 2.40
N SER A 81 15.03 -2.15 2.64
CA SER A 81 13.96 -1.83 1.68
C SER A 81 13.38 -0.43 1.85
N ILE A 82 13.88 0.41 2.78
CA ILE A 82 13.40 1.79 3.01
C ILE A 82 13.31 2.60 1.71
N SER A 83 14.32 2.51 0.84
CA SER A 83 14.32 3.23 -0.44
C SER A 83 13.15 2.82 -1.33
N TYR A 84 12.90 1.52 -1.43
CA TYR A 84 11.74 1.00 -2.17
C TYR A 84 10.43 1.53 -1.57
N SER A 85 10.28 1.46 -0.25
CA SER A 85 9.08 1.93 0.46
C SER A 85 8.84 3.43 0.27
N ILE A 86 9.88 4.25 0.27
CA ILE A 86 9.78 5.69 -0.01
C ILE A 86 9.32 5.92 -1.45
N ILE A 87 9.92 5.24 -2.42
CA ILE A 87 9.54 5.33 -3.83
C ILE A 87 8.06 4.94 -3.99
N GLU A 88 7.63 3.84 -3.38
CA GLU A 88 6.24 3.37 -3.40
C GLU A 88 5.27 4.41 -2.86
N ILE A 89 5.54 4.96 -1.67
CA ILE A 89 4.68 5.99 -1.04
C ILE A 89 4.60 7.23 -1.94
N VAL A 90 5.74 7.71 -2.44
CA VAL A 90 5.79 8.91 -3.29
C VAL A 90 5.03 8.69 -4.59
N VAL A 91 5.29 7.60 -5.31
CA VAL A 91 4.60 7.27 -6.57
C VAL A 91 3.10 7.13 -6.34
N THR A 92 2.70 6.44 -5.27
CA THR A 92 1.29 6.25 -4.91
C THR A 92 0.60 7.59 -4.67
N ILE A 93 1.20 8.47 -3.85
CA ILE A 93 0.64 9.81 -3.60
C ILE A 93 0.55 10.58 -4.90
N LEU A 94 1.64 10.69 -5.68
CA LEU A 94 1.64 11.46 -6.92
C LEU A 94 0.60 10.93 -7.92
N TYR A 95 0.51 9.61 -8.10
CA TYR A 95 -0.41 8.99 -9.03
C TYR A 95 -1.88 9.20 -8.64
N PHE A 96 -2.25 8.98 -7.38
CA PHE A 96 -3.64 9.11 -6.94
C PHE A 96 -4.05 10.54 -6.54
N THR A 97 -3.12 11.49 -6.47
CA THR A 97 -3.43 12.91 -6.19
C THR A 97 -3.22 13.81 -7.39
N LEU A 98 -2.01 13.87 -7.97
CA LEU A 98 -1.72 14.80 -9.07
C LEU A 98 -2.44 14.40 -10.35
N PHE A 99 -2.47 13.10 -10.68
CA PHE A 99 -3.10 12.64 -11.91
C PHE A 99 -4.61 12.98 -11.94
N PRO A 100 -5.42 12.65 -10.92
CA PRO A 100 -6.82 13.08 -10.90
C PRO A 100 -6.99 14.58 -10.83
N LEU A 101 -6.05 15.33 -10.22
CA LEU A 101 -6.14 16.79 -10.19
C LEU A 101 -5.94 17.41 -11.57
N LEU A 102 -5.04 16.85 -12.39
CA LEU A 102 -4.72 17.32 -13.74
C LEU A 102 -5.71 16.83 -14.80
N PHE A 103 -6.40 15.71 -14.56
CA PHE A 103 -7.29 15.05 -15.52
C PHE A 103 -8.74 14.95 -15.00
N ASP A 104 -9.27 16.03 -14.43
CA ASP A 104 -10.69 16.18 -14.04
C ASP A 104 -11.27 15.02 -13.21
N GLY A 105 -10.49 14.55 -12.25
CA GLY A 105 -10.84 13.48 -11.32
C GLY A 105 -10.54 12.07 -11.84
N GLN A 106 -9.81 11.92 -12.95
CA GLN A 106 -9.51 10.61 -13.55
C GLN A 106 -8.06 10.18 -13.36
N THR A 107 -7.89 8.94 -12.89
CA THR A 107 -6.68 8.14 -13.12
C THR A 107 -6.78 7.43 -14.48
N ILE A 108 -5.73 6.75 -14.93
CA ILE A 108 -5.75 5.99 -16.19
C ILE A 108 -6.82 4.88 -16.14
N GLY A 109 -6.86 4.09 -15.06
CA GLY A 109 -7.87 3.05 -14.87
C GLY A 109 -9.29 3.62 -14.85
N LYS A 110 -9.51 4.74 -14.15
CA LYS A 110 -10.83 5.40 -14.12
C LYS A 110 -11.24 5.93 -15.49
N LYS A 111 -10.28 6.42 -16.29
CA LYS A 111 -10.53 6.85 -17.66
C LYS A 111 -10.99 5.71 -18.55
N ILE A 112 -10.31 4.56 -18.49
CA ILE A 112 -10.71 3.34 -19.21
C ILE A 112 -12.11 2.89 -18.77
N CYS A 113 -12.40 2.91 -17.47
CA CYS A 113 -13.68 2.50 -16.92
C CYS A 113 -14.80 3.55 -17.00
N LYS A 114 -14.56 4.72 -17.64
CA LYS A 114 -15.53 5.82 -17.80
C LYS A 114 -16.15 6.29 -16.48
N ILE A 115 -15.35 6.34 -15.43
CA ILE A 115 -15.71 6.88 -14.11
C ILE A 115 -14.73 8.01 -13.73
N LYS A 116 -15.11 8.84 -12.77
CA LYS A 116 -14.26 9.90 -12.25
C LYS A 116 -14.50 10.14 -10.76
N ILE A 117 -13.54 10.78 -10.11
CA ILE A 117 -13.66 11.30 -8.76
C ILE A 117 -14.25 12.71 -8.85
N SER A 118 -15.33 12.98 -8.12
CA SER A 118 -15.88 14.31 -7.93
C SER A 118 -15.81 14.71 -6.45
N SER A 119 -15.77 16.01 -6.20
CA SER A 119 -15.83 16.56 -4.84
C SER A 119 -17.28 16.88 -4.49
N ASP A 120 -17.67 16.60 -3.25
CA ASP A 120 -18.99 16.99 -2.74
C ASP A 120 -19.03 18.48 -2.34
N LYS A 121 -17.86 19.12 -2.23
CA LYS A 121 -17.71 20.54 -1.84
C LYS A 121 -17.37 21.46 -3.03
N GLY A 122 -17.63 21.02 -4.26
CA GLY A 122 -17.36 21.79 -5.48
C GLY A 122 -16.14 21.28 -6.25
N LYS A 123 -15.08 22.08 -6.37
CA LYS A 123 -13.88 21.67 -7.12
C LYS A 123 -13.06 20.65 -6.33
N LEU A 124 -12.50 19.68 -7.04
CA LEU A 124 -11.55 18.72 -6.47
C LEU A 124 -10.26 19.45 -6.07
N THR A 125 -9.77 19.21 -4.85
CA THR A 125 -8.56 19.86 -4.33
C THR A 125 -7.47 18.83 -4.04
N PHE A 126 -6.21 19.27 -4.09
CA PHE A 126 -5.08 18.43 -3.70
C PHE A 126 -5.27 17.85 -2.28
N GLY A 127 -5.70 18.65 -1.31
CA GLY A 127 -5.95 18.20 0.06
C GLY A 127 -7.02 17.12 0.15
N SER A 128 -8.14 17.25 -0.59
CA SER A 128 -9.17 16.21 -0.63
C SER A 128 -8.63 14.89 -1.17
N LEU A 129 -7.83 14.94 -2.25
CA LEU A 129 -7.23 13.75 -2.84
C LEU A 129 -6.12 13.16 -1.96
N LEU A 130 -5.37 14.00 -1.25
CA LEU A 130 -4.34 13.56 -0.31
C LEU A 130 -4.97 12.78 0.86
N ILE A 131 -6.04 13.31 1.46
CA ILE A 131 -6.79 12.57 2.48
C ILE A 131 -7.33 11.28 1.86
N ARG A 132 -7.87 11.34 0.64
CA ARG A 132 -8.38 10.15 -0.04
C ARG A 132 -7.31 9.05 -0.15
N VAL A 133 -6.12 9.35 -0.67
CA VAL A 133 -5.05 8.35 -0.89
C VAL A 133 -4.45 7.83 0.42
N LEU A 134 -4.36 8.67 1.47
CA LEU A 134 -3.85 8.25 2.77
C LEU A 134 -4.69 7.12 3.39
N PHE A 135 -6.00 7.17 3.18
CA PHE A 135 -6.97 6.23 3.73
C PHE A 135 -7.50 5.23 2.70
N TYR A 136 -7.01 5.26 1.46
CA TYR A 136 -7.45 4.36 0.41
C TYR A 136 -6.83 2.97 0.60
N PRO A 137 -7.62 1.88 0.61
CA PRO A 137 -7.08 0.53 0.66
C PRO A 137 -6.32 0.17 -0.62
N ILE A 138 -5.08 -0.30 -0.46
CA ILE A 138 -4.18 -0.73 -1.53
C ILE A 138 -3.79 -2.18 -1.26
N PHE A 139 -4.02 -3.07 -2.23
CA PHE A 139 -3.49 -4.43 -2.18
C PHE A 139 -1.99 -4.40 -2.45
N THR A 140 -1.22 -4.95 -1.52
CA THR A 140 0.21 -5.21 -1.69
C THR A 140 0.48 -6.68 -1.44
N ASN A 141 0.94 -7.39 -2.47
CA ASN A 141 1.13 -8.85 -2.52
C ASN A 141 -0.16 -9.66 -2.29
N ILE A 142 -0.73 -9.65 -1.07
CA ILE A 142 -2.02 -10.27 -0.67
C ILE A 142 -2.74 -9.45 0.42
N ILE A 143 -2.01 -8.61 1.17
CA ILE A 143 -2.53 -7.89 2.34
C ILE A 143 -3.01 -6.50 1.93
N LEU A 144 -4.10 -6.07 2.55
CA LEU A 144 -4.65 -4.73 2.39
C LEU A 144 -3.98 -3.77 3.37
N TYR A 145 -3.27 -2.79 2.82
CA TYR A 145 -2.70 -1.67 3.56
C TYR A 145 -3.31 -0.36 3.08
N THR A 146 -3.04 0.71 3.82
CA THR A 146 -3.29 2.09 3.38
C THR A 146 -1.96 2.81 3.20
N THR A 147 -1.93 3.89 2.42
CA THR A 147 -0.72 4.71 2.32
C THR A 147 -0.28 5.25 3.68
N LEU A 148 -1.24 5.57 4.57
CA LEU A 148 -0.95 5.99 5.94
C LEU A 148 -0.25 4.88 6.74
N SER A 149 -0.71 3.62 6.66
CA SER A 149 -0.03 2.52 7.36
C SER A 149 1.38 2.28 6.82
N ASN A 150 1.61 2.43 5.51
CA ASN A 150 2.95 2.31 4.94
C ASN A 150 3.89 3.40 5.49
N ILE A 151 3.40 4.63 5.64
CA ILE A 151 4.15 5.72 6.29
C ILE A 151 4.47 5.38 7.74
N LEU A 152 3.49 4.88 8.51
CA LEU A 152 3.70 4.51 9.91
C LEU A 152 4.69 3.35 10.06
N THR A 153 4.58 2.31 9.23
CA THR A 153 5.53 1.19 9.21
C THR A 153 6.93 1.68 8.85
N LEU A 154 7.08 2.56 7.86
CA LEU A 154 8.36 3.17 7.49
C LEU A 154 8.98 3.93 8.68
N LEU A 155 8.19 4.70 9.42
CA LEU A 155 8.65 5.36 10.64
C LEU A 155 9.09 4.35 11.71
N CYS A 156 8.34 3.27 11.92
CA CYS A 156 8.72 2.20 12.85
C CYS A 156 10.03 1.52 12.47
N VAL A 157 10.28 1.27 11.17
CA VAL A 157 11.55 0.69 10.69
C VAL A 157 12.74 1.58 11.05
N ILE A 158 12.57 2.91 10.93
CA ILE A 158 13.64 3.89 11.20
C ILE A 158 13.87 4.06 12.71
N LEU A 159 12.79 4.09 13.50
CA LEU A 159 12.85 4.45 14.92
C LEU A 159 13.08 3.27 15.86
N PHE A 160 12.68 2.06 15.48
CA PHE A 160 12.67 0.89 16.36
C PHE A 160 13.47 -0.27 15.77
N LYS A 161 13.85 -1.24 16.63
CA LYS A 161 14.53 -2.49 16.27
C LYS A 161 14.01 -3.67 17.09
N GLY A 162 14.38 -4.88 16.69
CA GLY A 162 14.07 -6.13 17.40
C GLY A 162 12.58 -6.28 17.72
N LYS A 163 12.27 -6.67 18.97
CA LYS A 163 10.89 -6.91 19.43
C LYS A 163 9.98 -5.68 19.29
N ILE A 164 10.48 -4.49 19.60
CA ILE A 164 9.66 -3.26 19.55
C ILE A 164 9.24 -3.00 18.11
N TYR A 165 10.18 -3.04 17.17
CA TYR A 165 9.88 -2.92 15.74
C TYR A 165 8.84 -3.95 15.29
N PHE A 166 9.08 -5.23 15.59
CA PHE A 166 8.24 -6.34 15.15
C PHE A 166 6.79 -6.17 15.64
N TYR A 167 6.59 -5.94 16.94
CA TYR A 167 5.24 -5.80 17.49
C TYR A 167 4.56 -4.51 17.06
N SER A 168 5.28 -3.39 16.91
CA SER A 168 4.71 -2.16 16.36
C SER A 168 4.21 -2.38 14.93
N ASN A 169 5.01 -3.02 14.08
CA ASN A 169 4.61 -3.29 12.69
C ASN A 169 3.44 -4.28 12.61
N LEU A 170 3.40 -5.29 13.49
CA LEU A 170 2.28 -6.23 13.59
C LEU A 170 0.97 -5.51 13.95
N ILE A 171 1.00 -4.63 14.97
CA ILE A 171 -0.19 -3.87 15.39
C ILE A 171 -0.69 -2.96 14.26
N ILE A 172 0.22 -2.22 13.60
CA ILE A 172 -0.13 -1.37 12.45
C ILE A 172 -0.78 -2.21 11.34
N SER A 173 -0.20 -3.36 11.01
CA SER A 173 -0.71 -4.24 9.96
C SER A 173 -2.11 -4.77 10.27
N ILE A 174 -2.37 -5.19 11.51
CA ILE A 174 -3.69 -5.66 11.94
C ILE A 174 -4.72 -4.54 11.84
N ILE A 175 -4.42 -3.34 12.36
CA ILE A 175 -5.33 -2.20 12.32
C ILE A 175 -5.63 -1.79 10.87
N ALA A 176 -4.60 -1.70 10.02
CA ALA A 176 -4.74 -1.34 8.61
C ALA A 176 -5.58 -2.35 7.83
N THR A 177 -5.37 -3.64 8.11
CA THR A 177 -6.13 -4.73 7.49
C THR A 177 -7.60 -4.67 7.90
N ILE A 178 -7.90 -4.53 9.20
CA ILE A 178 -9.27 -4.39 9.70
C ILE A 178 -9.95 -3.18 9.08
N TYR A 179 -9.30 -2.01 9.09
CA TYR A 179 -9.83 -0.79 8.46
C TYR A 179 -10.16 -1.02 6.99
N SER A 180 -9.26 -1.66 6.24
CA SER A 180 -9.43 -1.89 4.80
C SER A 180 -10.60 -2.82 4.49
N TYR A 181 -10.78 -3.89 5.27
CA TYR A 181 -11.94 -4.76 5.14
C TYR A 181 -13.24 -4.00 5.43
N ILE A 182 -13.28 -3.18 6.48
CA ILE A 182 -14.45 -2.35 6.79
C ILE A 182 -14.74 -1.38 5.63
N ASP A 183 -13.73 -0.71 5.08
CA ASP A 183 -13.89 0.22 3.95
C ASP A 183 -14.48 -0.46 2.69
N ILE A 184 -13.99 -1.66 2.36
CA ILE A 184 -14.50 -2.47 1.25
C ILE A 184 -15.96 -2.91 1.51
N LEU A 185 -16.28 -3.35 2.74
CA LEU A 185 -17.66 -3.70 3.10
C LEU A 185 -18.60 -2.50 3.00
N PHE A 186 -18.14 -1.31 3.37
CA PHE A 186 -18.89 -0.06 3.18
C PHE A 186 -19.15 0.22 1.70
N MET A 187 -18.14 0.06 0.83
CA MET A 187 -18.30 0.19 -0.62
C MET A 187 -19.35 -0.78 -1.18
N ILE A 188 -19.30 -2.05 -0.76
CA ILE A 188 -20.20 -3.10 -1.26
C ILE A 188 -21.64 -2.84 -0.78
N ASN A 189 -21.83 -2.50 0.48
CA ASN A 189 -23.16 -2.42 1.09
C ASN A 189 -23.85 -1.05 0.94
N LYS A 190 -23.08 0.04 0.91
CA LYS A 190 -23.60 1.41 0.94
C LYS A 190 -23.23 2.25 -0.29
N ASP A 191 -22.57 1.65 -1.28
CA ASP A 191 -22.06 2.34 -2.49
C ASP A 191 -21.08 3.50 -2.19
N VAL A 192 -20.60 3.59 -0.95
CA VAL A 192 -19.75 4.66 -0.43
C VAL A 192 -18.67 4.06 0.46
N SER A 193 -17.42 4.45 0.25
CA SER A 193 -16.29 4.08 1.11
C SER A 193 -16.06 5.07 2.26
N ILE A 194 -15.35 4.66 3.31
CA ILE A 194 -14.88 5.52 4.40
C ILE A 194 -13.90 6.58 3.87
N HIS A 195 -12.94 6.18 3.03
CA HIS A 195 -11.97 7.14 2.46
C HIS A 195 -12.65 8.24 1.62
N GLU A 196 -13.80 7.93 1.01
CA GLU A 196 -14.65 8.88 0.27
C GLU A 196 -15.31 9.90 1.20
N LYS A 197 -15.85 9.43 2.33
CA LYS A 197 -16.45 10.29 3.36
C LYS A 197 -15.42 11.22 4.00
N LEU A 198 -14.25 10.69 4.37
CA LEU A 198 -13.17 11.46 4.99
C LEU A 198 -12.63 12.56 4.06
N SER A 199 -12.57 12.27 2.76
CA SER A 199 -12.07 13.22 1.75
C SER A 199 -13.14 14.15 1.18
N HIS A 200 -14.42 13.95 1.52
CA HIS A 200 -15.56 14.59 0.84
C HIS A 200 -15.51 14.44 -0.69
N THR A 201 -15.19 13.23 -1.14
CA THR A 201 -15.15 12.88 -2.56
C THR A 201 -16.02 11.66 -2.82
N LYS A 202 -16.45 11.50 -4.08
CA LYS A 202 -17.20 10.33 -4.53
C LYS A 202 -16.75 9.90 -5.91
N VAL A 203 -17.08 8.66 -6.28
CA VAL A 203 -16.90 8.17 -7.65
C VAL A 203 -18.24 8.22 -8.38
N GLU A 204 -18.25 8.83 -9.56
CA GLU A 204 -19.44 8.94 -10.41
C GLU A 204 -19.15 8.48 -11.85
N LEU A 205 -20.22 8.10 -12.56
CA LEU A 205 -20.15 7.79 -13.99
C LEU A 205 -19.99 9.09 -14.78
N ILE A 206 -19.22 9.02 -15.86
CA ILE A 206 -19.16 10.11 -16.84
C ILE A 206 -20.41 10.01 -17.71
N LYS A 207 -21.29 11.02 -17.62
CA LYS A 207 -22.49 11.11 -18.45
C LYS A 207 -22.08 11.51 -19.88
N GLY A 208 -22.48 10.73 -20.89
CA GLY A 208 -22.35 11.10 -22.30
C GLY A 208 -21.30 10.34 -23.12
N VAL A 209 -21.08 9.04 -22.87
CA VAL A 209 -20.31 8.17 -23.77
C VAL A 209 -21.13 6.95 -24.14
#